data_AF-A0A5B8TDM0-F1
#
_entry.id   AF-A0A5B8TDM0-F1
#
_cell.length_a   1.000
_cell.length_b   1.000
_cell.length_c   1.000
_cell.angle_alpha   90.00
_cell.angle_beta   90.00
_cell.angle_gamma   90.00
#
_symmetry.space_group_name_H-M   'P 1'
#
loop_
_entity.id
_entity.type
_entity.pdbx_description
1 polymer ?
#
loop_
_entity_poly.entity_id
_entity_poly.type
_entity_poly.pdbx_seq_one_letter_code
_entity_poly.pdbx_strand_id
1 'polypeptide(L)'
;MREAKGLSQAEIATQLFISRQAVSRWESGNVTPDVTNLVQLAEFLAVDLDELVLGKEKDLHQSAKTLMNRWQFVARYWWLLFAIGGWLTWFIPRIVHAFH
;
A
#
# COMPACT_ATOMS: atom_id res chain seq x y z
N MET A 1 -9.15 17.97 1.40
CA MET A 1 -9.27 17.26 0.10
C MET A 1 -9.88 18.16 -0.99
N ARG A 2 -11.08 18.75 -0.83
CA ARG A 2 -11.66 19.72 -1.80
C ARG A 2 -10.89 21.05 -1.88
N GLU A 3 -10.64 21.70 -0.74
CA GLU A 3 -9.96 23.01 -0.66
C GLU A 3 -8.53 22.95 -1.19
N ALA A 4 -7.84 21.83 -0.95
CA ALA A 4 -6.49 21.58 -1.46
C ALA A 4 -6.44 21.51 -3.01
N LYS A 5 -7.57 21.22 -3.66
CA LYS A 5 -7.71 21.20 -5.12
C LYS A 5 -8.41 22.45 -5.68
N GLY A 6 -8.70 23.44 -4.84
CA GLY A 6 -9.35 24.70 -5.24
C GLY A 6 -10.80 24.55 -5.71
N LEU A 7 -11.42 23.39 -5.50
CA LEU A 7 -12.76 23.08 -5.98
C LEU A 7 -13.83 23.67 -5.06
N SER A 8 -14.96 24.11 -5.59
CA SER A 8 -16.14 24.57 -4.86
C SER A 8 -17.18 23.44 -4.70
N GLN A 9 -18.05 23.56 -3.70
CA GLN A 9 -19.17 22.62 -3.53
C GLN A 9 -20.12 22.61 -4.74
N ALA A 10 -20.20 23.73 -5.47
CA ALA A 10 -21.03 23.85 -6.67
C ALA A 10 -20.46 23.02 -7.82
N GLU A 11 -19.14 23.03 -8.02
CA GLU A 11 -18.49 22.25 -9.08
C GLU A 11 -18.64 20.74 -8.86
N ILE A 12 -18.49 20.27 -7.61
CA ILE A 12 -18.75 18.85 -7.28
C ILE A 12 -20.22 18.51 -7.53
N ALA A 13 -21.15 19.38 -7.12
CA ALA A 13 -22.57 19.15 -7.30
C ALA A 13 -22.96 19.06 -8.78
N THR A 14 -22.38 19.95 -9.61
CA THR A 14 -22.56 19.93 -11.06
C THR A 14 -21.99 18.65 -11.67
N GLN A 15 -20.78 18.24 -11.28
CA GLN A 15 -20.14 17.04 -11.83
C GLN A 15 -20.91 15.76 -11.50
N LEU A 16 -21.42 15.64 -10.27
CA LEU A 16 -22.14 14.45 -9.82
C LEU A 16 -23.65 14.51 -10.10
N PHE A 17 -24.12 15.57 -10.77
CA PHE A 17 -25.54 15.81 -11.07
C PHE A 17 -26.45 15.77 -9.83
N ILE A 18 -25.98 16.33 -8.72
CA ILE A 18 -26.69 16.40 -7.43
C ILE A 18 -26.83 17.85 -6.96
N SER A 19 -27.57 18.07 -5.87
CA SER A 19 -27.70 19.41 -5.30
C SER A 19 -26.47 19.82 -4.47
N ARG A 20 -26.14 21.11 -4.47
CA ARG A 20 -25.09 21.68 -3.58
C ARG A 20 -25.37 21.37 -2.10
N GLN A 21 -26.65 21.28 -1.73
CA GLN A 21 -27.07 20.91 -0.37
C GLN A 21 -26.69 19.47 -0.02
N ALA A 22 -26.76 18.53 -0.98
CA ALA A 22 -26.31 17.15 -0.76
C ALA A 22 -24.81 17.12 -0.46
N VAL A 23 -23.99 17.81 -1.27
CA VAL A 23 -22.53 17.93 -1.03
C VAL A 23 -22.25 18.56 0.35
N SER A 24 -22.97 19.62 0.72
CA SER A 24 -22.81 20.26 2.04
C SER A 24 -23.16 19.31 3.20
N ARG A 25 -24.16 18.45 3.05
CA ARG A 25 -24.53 17.45 4.08
C ARG A 25 -23.51 16.33 4.19
N TRP A 26 -22.86 15.96 3.09
CA TRP A 26 -21.75 15.01 3.09
C TRP A 26 -20.55 15.57 3.82
N GLU A 27 -20.15 16.81 3.51
CA GLU A 27 -19.04 17.48 4.18
C GLU A 27 -19.30 17.72 5.68
N SER A 28 -20.57 17.91 6.08
CA SER A 28 -20.94 18.07 7.49
C SER A 28 -21.17 16.74 8.22
N GLY A 29 -21.00 15.58 7.57
CA GLY A 29 -21.22 14.26 8.16
C GLY A 29 -22.69 13.92 8.47
N ASN A 30 -23.65 14.71 7.98
CA ASN A 30 -25.08 14.51 8.24
C ASN A 30 -25.68 13.39 7.36
N VAL A 31 -25.07 13.13 6.20
CA VAL A 31 -25.50 12.11 5.25
C VAL A 31 -24.25 11.49 4.62
N THR A 32 -24.23 10.18 4.43
CA THR A 32 -23.15 9.49 3.72
C THR A 32 -23.47 9.43 2.23
N PRO A 33 -22.52 9.69 1.31
CA PRO A 33 -22.72 9.47 -0.11
C PRO A 33 -22.96 7.96 -0.39
N ASP A 34 -23.81 7.64 -1.36
CA ASP A 34 -23.94 6.26 -1.84
C ASP A 34 -22.72 5.81 -2.65
N VAL A 35 -22.63 4.50 -2.92
CA VAL A 35 -21.50 3.89 -3.63
C VAL A 35 -21.27 4.52 -5.01
N THR A 36 -22.34 4.84 -5.74
CA THR A 36 -22.25 5.45 -7.08
C THR A 36 -21.65 6.85 -7.02
N ASN A 37 -22.07 7.64 -6.03
CA ASN A 37 -21.55 8.98 -5.77
C ASN A 37 -20.10 8.95 -5.28
N LEU A 38 -19.74 7.96 -4.46
CA LEU A 38 -18.34 7.76 -4.02
C LEU A 38 -17.42 7.41 -5.19
N VAL A 39 -17.84 6.54 -6.10
CA VAL A 39 -17.05 6.19 -7.31
C VAL A 39 -16.85 7.42 -8.19
N GLN A 40 -17.90 8.19 -8.45
CA GLN A 40 -17.80 9.42 -9.24
C GLN A 40 -16.91 10.48 -8.57
N LEU A 41 -16.97 10.60 -7.25
CA LEU A 41 -16.07 11.47 -6.48
C LEU A 41 -14.62 11.02 -6.58
N ALA A 42 -14.35 9.72 -6.47
CA ALA A 42 -13.01 9.15 -6.60
C ALA A 42 -12.42 9.43 -7.99
N GLU A 43 -13.20 9.23 -9.05
CA GLU A 43 -12.80 9.55 -10.43
C GLU A 43 -12.57 11.04 -10.63
N PHE A 44 -13.51 11.89 -10.20
CA PHE A 44 -13.42 13.34 -10.37
C PHE A 44 -12.24 13.94 -9.59
N LEU A 45 -12.05 13.48 -8.36
CA LEU A 45 -10.94 13.90 -7.53
C LEU A 45 -9.65 13.16 -7.86
N ALA A 46 -9.63 12.21 -8.82
CA ALA A 46 -8.46 11.39 -9.15
C ALA A 46 -7.77 10.81 -7.90
N VAL A 47 -8.56 10.26 -6.97
CA VAL A 47 -8.12 9.57 -5.75
C VAL A 47 -8.68 8.15 -5.75
N ASP A 48 -8.07 7.25 -4.99
CA ASP A 48 -8.61 5.90 -4.85
C ASP A 48 -9.87 5.90 -3.99
N LEU A 49 -10.84 5.03 -4.32
CA LEU A 49 -12.05 4.87 -3.53
C LEU A 49 -11.74 4.47 -2.08
N ASP A 50 -10.71 3.64 -1.88
CA ASP A 50 -10.23 3.26 -0.55
C ASP A 50 -9.75 4.47 0.27
N GLU A 51 -9.11 5.44 -0.39
CA GLU A 51 -8.66 6.69 0.26
C GLU A 51 -9.87 7.55 0.65
N LEU A 52 -10.88 7.64 -0.23
CA LEU A 52 -12.10 8.41 0.00
C LEU A 52 -12.97 7.84 1.14
N VAL A 53 -13.04 6.51 1.26
CA VAL A 53 -13.93 5.82 2.22
C VAL A 53 -13.25 5.54 3.56
N LEU A 54 -11.98 5.14 3.55
CA LEU A 54 -11.27 4.70 4.77
C LEU A 54 -10.47 5.82 5.43
N GLY A 55 -10.37 7.00 4.81
CA GLY A 55 -9.56 8.13 5.30
C GLY A 55 -8.08 7.78 5.42
N LYS A 56 -7.64 6.73 4.73
CA LYS A 56 -6.24 6.31 4.68
C LYS A 56 -5.63 6.96 3.45
N GLU A 57 -4.83 8.00 3.65
CA GLU A 57 -3.85 8.36 2.63
C GLU A 57 -3.07 7.09 2.31
N LYS A 58 -2.96 6.74 1.03
CA LYS A 58 -1.95 5.79 0.61
C LYS A 58 -0.62 6.45 0.95
N ASP A 59 -0.03 6.08 2.08
CA ASP A 59 1.37 6.33 2.37
C ASP A 59 2.14 5.85 1.12
N LEU A 60 2.62 6.79 0.29
CA LEU A 60 3.47 6.49 -0.87
C LEU A 60 4.71 5.67 -0.45
N HIS A 61 5.03 5.66 0.84
CA HIS A 61 6.02 4.80 1.49
C HIS A 61 5.67 3.30 1.57
N GLN A 62 4.40 2.90 1.38
CA GLN A 62 4.02 1.48 1.45
C GLN A 62 4.41 0.71 0.19
N SER A 63 4.50 1.38 -0.97
CA SER A 63 5.07 0.82 -2.20
C SER A 63 6.56 0.46 -2.05
N ALA A 64 7.30 1.15 -1.18
CA ALA A 64 8.69 0.81 -0.86
C ALA A 64 8.81 -0.35 0.16
N LYS A 65 7.79 -0.59 1.00
CA LYS A 65 7.77 -1.70 1.96
C LYS A 65 7.44 -3.06 1.32
N THR A 66 6.72 -3.08 0.20
CA THR A 66 6.33 -4.33 -0.49
C THR A 66 7.46 -4.96 -1.32
N LEU A 67 8.63 -4.31 -1.43
CA LEU A 67 9.82 -4.88 -2.10
C LEU A 67 10.64 -5.84 -1.21
N MET A 68 10.28 -6.02 0.07
CA MET A 68 11.11 -6.76 1.02
C MET A 68 10.56 -8.15 1.38
N ASN A 69 10.45 -9.06 0.41
CA ASN A 69 10.09 -10.47 0.67
C ASN A 69 11.17 -11.51 0.31
N ARG A 70 12.29 -11.11 -0.32
CA ARG A 70 13.44 -12.02 -0.64
C ARG A 70 14.71 -11.68 0.14
N TRP A 71 15.01 -10.39 0.32
CA TRP A 71 16.18 -9.93 1.07
C TRP A 71 16.12 -10.28 2.56
N GLN A 72 14.93 -10.32 3.16
CA GLN A 72 14.75 -10.76 4.56
C GLN A 72 14.99 -12.25 4.76
N PHE A 73 14.61 -13.07 3.78
CA PHE A 73 14.92 -14.51 3.80
C PHE A 73 16.44 -14.71 3.73
N VAL A 74 17.10 -14.06 2.76
CA VAL A 74 18.55 -14.11 2.60
C VAL A 74 19.26 -13.60 3.86
N ALA A 75 18.84 -12.47 4.43
CA ALA A 75 19.42 -11.92 5.66
C ALA A 75 19.25 -12.85 6.88
N ARG A 76 18.11 -13.54 6.99
CA ARG A 76 17.84 -14.48 8.09
C ARG A 76 18.61 -15.79 7.98
N TYR A 77 18.98 -16.20 6.76
CA TYR A 77 19.62 -17.49 6.49
C TYR A 77 21.06 -17.38 5.96
N TRP A 78 21.64 -16.18 5.90
CA TRP A 78 23.00 -15.94 5.40
C TRP A 78 24.08 -16.73 6.17
N TRP A 79 23.89 -16.89 7.48
CA TRP A 79 24.79 -17.66 8.34
C TRP A 79 24.87 -19.15 7.96
N LEU A 80 23.86 -19.71 7.27
CA LEU A 80 23.89 -21.10 6.81
C LEU A 80 24.99 -21.33 5.77
N LEU A 81 25.35 -20.33 4.97
CA LEU A 81 26.46 -20.44 4.01
C LEU A 81 27.80 -20.63 4.74
N PHE A 82 28.01 -19.91 5.85
CA PHE A 82 29.20 -20.09 6.69
C PHE A 82 29.17 -21.41 7.45
N ALA A 83 28.01 -21.83 7.95
CA ALA A 83 27.84 -23.10 8.66
C ALA A 83 28.11 -24.30 7.72
N ILE A 84 27.57 -24.29 6.51
CA ILE A 84 27.78 -25.34 5.50
C ILE A 84 29.23 -25.31 4.99
N GLY A 85 29.80 -24.13 4.75
CA GLY A 85 31.20 -23.99 4.34
C GLY A 85 32.17 -24.53 5.39
N GLY A 86 31.97 -24.17 6.66
CA GLY A 86 32.77 -24.68 7.78
C GLY A 86 32.59 -26.18 8.01
N TRP A 87 31.38 -26.71 7.81
CA TRP A 87 31.12 -28.14 7.88
C TRP A 87 31.81 -28.90 6.73
N LEU A 88 31.76 -28.37 5.51
CA LEU A 88 32.44 -28.95 4.34
C LEU A 88 33.96 -28.94 4.49
N THR A 89 34.56 -27.83 4.94
CA THR A 89 36.01 -27.75 5.15
C THR A 89 36.50 -28.71 6.22
N TRP A 90 35.68 -29.00 7.23
CA TRP A 90 35.98 -29.99 8.26
C TRP A 90 35.74 -31.44 7.80
N PHE A 91 34.70 -31.69 7.00
CA PHE A 91 34.24 -33.03 6.65
C PHE A 91 34.97 -33.64 5.46
N ILE A 92 35.33 -32.83 4.45
CA ILE A 92 36.05 -33.28 3.25
C ILE A 92 37.37 -33.99 3.58
N PRO A 93 38.24 -33.47 4.47
CA PRO A 93 39.50 -34.12 4.83
C PRO A 93 39.32 -35.48 5.53
N ARG A 94 38.19 -35.69 6.21
CA ARG A 94 37.90 -36.93 6.93
C ARG A 94 37.48 -38.08 6.00
N ILE A 95 36.75 -37.77 4.93
CA ILE A 95 36.42 -38.76 3.90
C ILE A 95 37.70 -39.15 3.16
N VAL A 96 38.54 -38.19 2.77
CA VAL A 96 39.78 -38.46 2.03
C VAL A 96 40.73 -39.36 2.82
N HIS A 97 40.89 -39.12 4.13
CA HIS A 97 41.70 -39.99 5.00
C HIS A 97 41.10 -41.38 5.25
N ALA A 98 39.80 -41.57 5.06
CA ALA A 98 39.15 -42.88 5.25
C ALA A 98 39.33 -43.82 4.03
N PHE A 99 39.82 -43.29 2.90
CA PHE A 99 40.01 -44.03 1.65
C PHE A 99 41.49 -44.13 1.21
N HIS A 100 42.44 -43.84 2.11
CA HIS A 100 43.88 -43.97 1.89
C HIS A 100 44.52 -44.73 3.07
#